data_AF-A0A2T0B2E1-F1
#
_entry.id   AF-A0A2T0B2E1-F1
#
_cell.length_a   1.000
_cell.length_b   1.000
_cell.length_c   1.000
_cell.angle_alpha   90.00
_cell.angle_beta   90.00
_cell.angle_gamma   90.00
#
_symmetry.space_group_name_H-M   'P 1'
#
loop_
_entity.id
_entity.type
_entity.pdbx_description
1 polymer ?
#
loop_
_entity_poly.entity_id
_entity_poly.type
_entity_poly.pdbx_seq_one_letter_code
_entity_poly.pdbx_strand_id
1 'polypeptide(L)'
;MSFIYLLNSLLLKINHIMDDILNLQQACSFLGVSERTIIKLLKEEHIPARKIGREWRFSKNALIEWISSGDSYTYNNREDPYAIYEDSTGNLKELMNTISTKLAKLNETNDIRTIVDGINDSITIPDNLRLSVSYKQKGDLERLSFKLCWPLRDDFKINP
;
A
#
# COMPACT_ATOMS: atom_id res chain seq x y z
N MET A 1 3.20 -37.80 35.28
CA MET A 1 3.06 -36.32 35.24
C MET A 1 3.51 -35.74 33.89
N SER A 2 3.14 -36.35 32.75
CA SER A 2 3.68 -35.95 31.42
C SER A 2 2.63 -35.94 30.29
N PHE A 3 1.55 -36.74 30.39
CA PHE A 3 0.52 -36.77 29.35
C PHE A 3 -0.42 -35.55 29.37
N ILE A 4 -0.79 -35.03 30.55
CA ILE A 4 -1.72 -33.90 30.70
C ILE A 4 -1.09 -32.58 30.18
N TYR A 5 0.20 -32.36 30.42
CA TYR A 5 0.91 -31.18 29.88
C TYR A 5 1.05 -31.23 28.36
N LEU A 6 1.35 -32.42 27.81
CA LEU A 6 1.44 -32.61 26.36
C LEU A 6 0.07 -32.41 25.71
N LEU A 7 -1.00 -32.93 26.31
CA LEU A 7 -2.37 -32.78 25.84
C LEU A 7 -2.82 -31.31 25.91
N ASN A 8 -2.52 -30.59 27.00
CA ASN A 8 -2.81 -29.16 27.12
C ASN A 8 -2.01 -28.31 26.12
N SER A 9 -0.73 -28.64 25.89
CA SER A 9 0.10 -27.96 24.88
C SER A 9 -0.40 -28.24 23.45
N LEU A 10 -0.84 -29.47 23.17
CA LEU A 10 -1.42 -29.85 21.89
C LEU A 10 -2.80 -29.21 21.68
N LEU A 11 -3.65 -29.17 22.71
CA LEU A 11 -4.95 -28.48 22.68
C LEU A 11 -4.78 -26.96 22.51
N LEU A 12 -3.79 -26.34 23.15
CA LEU A 12 -3.43 -24.93 22.92
C LEU A 12 -2.98 -24.70 21.48
N LYS A 13 -2.12 -25.56 20.93
CA LYS A 13 -1.69 -25.48 19.52
C LYS A 13 -2.84 -25.70 18.54
N ILE A 14 -3.72 -26.66 18.80
CA ILE A 14 -4.90 -26.96 17.97
C ILE A 14 -5.90 -25.79 18.02
N ASN A 15 -6.15 -25.21 19.19
CA ASN A 15 -6.98 -24.01 19.31
C ASN A 15 -6.36 -22.80 18.61
N HIS A 16 -5.03 -22.70 18.57
CA HIS A 16 -4.33 -21.63 17.85
C HIS A 16 -4.38 -21.78 16.32
N ILE A 17 -4.65 -22.99 15.81
CA ILE A 17 -4.83 -23.28 14.37
C ILE A 17 -6.29 -23.03 13.93
N MET A 18 -7.25 -22.94 14.86
CA MET A 18 -8.68 -22.91 14.55
C MET A 18 -9.29 -21.49 14.44
N ASP A 19 -8.54 -20.45 14.79
CA ASP A 19 -8.96 -19.03 14.71
C ASP A 19 -8.18 -18.24 13.63
N ASP A 20 -7.85 -18.89 12.50
CA ASP A 20 -7.19 -18.23 11.37
C ASP A 20 -8.12 -17.28 10.62
N ILE A 21 -9.44 -17.41 10.81
CA ILE A 21 -10.45 -16.57 10.19
C ILE A 21 -11.27 -15.86 11.29
N LEU A 22 -11.13 -14.54 11.37
CA LEU A 22 -11.80 -13.69 12.34
C LEU A 22 -13.10 -13.12 11.75
N ASN A 23 -14.12 -12.95 12.58
CA ASN A 23 -15.25 -12.06 12.30
C ASN A 23 -14.90 -10.59 12.62
N LEU A 24 -15.82 -9.66 12.37
CA LEU A 24 -15.58 -8.22 12.59
C LEU A 24 -15.17 -7.88 14.03
N GLN A 25 -15.88 -8.41 15.02
CA GLN A 25 -15.58 -8.15 16.44
C GLN A 25 -14.23 -8.75 16.84
N GLN A 26 -13.95 -9.98 16.40
CA GLN A 26 -12.65 -10.62 16.64
C GLN A 26 -11.51 -9.85 15.97
N ALA A 27 -11.69 -9.32 14.76
CA ALA A 27 -10.70 -8.46 14.10
C ALA A 27 -10.50 -7.14 14.85
N CYS A 28 -11.57 -6.52 15.36
CA CYS A 28 -11.46 -5.33 16.22
C CYS A 28 -10.63 -5.62 17.47
N SER A 29 -10.94 -6.71 18.18
CA SER A 29 -10.20 -7.13 19.36
C SER A 29 -8.75 -7.50 19.04
N PHE A 30 -8.51 -8.17 17.92
CA PHE A 30 -7.18 -8.59 17.50
C PHE A 30 -6.28 -7.40 17.15
N LEU A 31 -6.83 -6.40 16.46
CA LEU A 31 -6.10 -5.19 16.06
C LEU A 31 -6.10 -4.10 17.14
N GLY A 32 -6.90 -4.24 18.19
CA GLY A 32 -7.02 -3.26 19.27
C GLY A 32 -7.68 -1.94 18.84
N VAL A 33 -8.59 -1.97 17.86
CA VAL A 33 -9.25 -0.76 17.31
C VAL A 33 -10.77 -0.87 17.34
N SER A 34 -11.46 0.27 17.21
CA SER A 34 -12.93 0.31 17.18
C SER A 34 -13.51 -0.29 15.89
N GLU A 35 -14.75 -0.78 15.97
CA GLU A 35 -15.49 -1.23 14.78
C GLU A 35 -15.60 -0.12 13.72
N ARG A 36 -15.84 1.13 14.14
CA ARG A 36 -15.85 2.29 13.24
C ARG A 36 -14.54 2.41 12.46
N THR A 37 -13.41 2.16 13.12
CA THR A 37 -12.09 2.18 12.49
C THR A 37 -11.97 1.06 11.45
N ILE A 38 -12.33 -0.18 11.78
CA ILE A 38 -12.29 -1.30 10.82
C ILE A 38 -13.21 -1.02 9.62
N ILE A 39 -14.42 -0.50 9.84
CA ILE A 39 -15.33 -0.14 8.75
C ILE A 39 -14.74 0.95 7.85
N LYS A 40 -14.01 1.92 8.42
CA LYS A 40 -13.27 2.92 7.64
C LYS A 40 -12.16 2.27 6.81
N LEU A 41 -11.36 1.40 7.42
CA LEU A 41 -10.28 0.68 6.74
C LEU A 41 -10.78 -0.20 5.58
N LEU A 42 -11.94 -0.85 5.76
CA LEU A 42 -12.62 -1.62 4.71
C LEU A 42 -13.05 -0.76 3.51
N LYS A 43 -13.32 0.53 3.72
CA LYS A 43 -13.76 1.46 2.66
C LYS A 43 -12.60 2.21 2.01
N GLU A 44 -11.59 2.56 2.80
CA GLU A 44 -10.59 3.56 2.41
C GLU A 44 -9.17 2.98 2.26
N GLU A 45 -8.84 1.88 2.93
CA GLU A 45 -7.45 1.40 3.07
C GLU A 45 -7.24 -0.07 2.70
N HIS A 46 -8.22 -0.69 2.05
CA HIS A 46 -8.13 -2.05 1.51
C HIS A 46 -7.59 -3.09 2.52
N ILE A 47 -8.02 -3.03 3.78
CA ILE A 47 -7.68 -4.05 4.77
C ILE A 47 -8.07 -5.47 4.26
N PRO A 48 -7.21 -6.49 4.40
CA PRO A 48 -7.48 -7.80 3.82
C PRO A 48 -8.65 -8.48 4.52
N ALA A 49 -9.77 -8.52 3.80
CA ALA A 49 -11.04 -9.06 4.28
C ALA A 49 -11.88 -9.55 3.11
N ARG A 50 -12.80 -10.48 3.40
CA ARG A 50 -13.81 -10.93 2.43
C ARG A 50 -15.20 -10.85 3.05
N LYS A 51 -16.16 -10.34 2.27
CA LYS A 51 -17.57 -10.40 2.65
C LYS A 51 -18.13 -11.76 2.28
N ILE A 52 -18.64 -12.50 3.26
CA ILE A 52 -19.26 -13.82 3.07
C ILE A 52 -20.68 -13.74 3.65
N GLY A 53 -21.67 -13.72 2.75
CA GLY A 53 -23.05 -13.42 3.12
C GLY A 53 -23.18 -12.00 3.69
N ARG A 54 -23.70 -11.90 4.93
CA ARG A 54 -23.89 -10.62 5.62
C ARG A 54 -22.69 -10.18 6.46
N GLU A 55 -21.69 -11.04 6.58
CA GLU A 55 -20.61 -10.85 7.54
C GLU A 55 -19.26 -10.64 6.86
N TRP A 56 -18.36 -9.94 7.54
CA TRP A 56 -16.96 -9.84 7.14
C TRP A 56 -16.15 -10.97 7.78
N ARG A 57 -15.17 -11.46 7.02
CA ARG A 57 -14.20 -12.46 7.44
C ARG A 57 -12.79 -11.98 7.13
N PHE A 58 -11.88 -12.13 8.08
CA PHE A 58 -10.51 -11.64 8.00
C PHE A 58 -9.55 -12.79 8.26
N SER A 59 -8.55 -12.98 7.39
CA SER A 59 -7.46 -13.90 7.73
C SER A 59 -6.56 -13.23 8.75
N LYS A 60 -6.33 -13.89 9.89
CA LYS A 60 -5.44 -13.40 10.95
C LYS A 60 -4.02 -13.21 10.43
N ASN A 61 -3.51 -14.16 9.64
CA ASN A 61 -2.18 -14.06 9.03
C ASN A 61 -2.09 -12.91 8.02
N ALA A 62 -3.09 -12.76 7.15
CA ALA A 62 -3.11 -11.64 6.20
C ALA A 62 -3.18 -10.29 6.92
N LEU A 63 -3.87 -10.19 8.06
CA LEU A 63 -3.87 -8.97 8.88
C LEU A 63 -2.50 -8.67 9.48
N ILE A 64 -1.76 -9.69 9.94
CA ILE A 64 -0.39 -9.53 10.45
C ILE A 64 0.54 -9.05 9.34
N GLU A 65 0.48 -9.69 8.17
CA GLU A 65 1.27 -9.30 6.99
C GLU A 65 0.94 -7.88 6.56
N TRP A 66 -0.34 -7.53 6.51
CA TRP A 66 -0.81 -6.19 6.16
C TRP A 66 -0.28 -5.12 7.12
N ILE A 67 -0.37 -5.34 8.44
CA ILE A 67 0.25 -4.43 9.41
C ILE A 67 1.76 -4.31 9.18
N SER A 68 2.43 -5.45 8.97
CA SER A 68 3.89 -5.49 8.82
C SER A 68 4.38 -4.80 7.55
N SER A 69 3.51 -4.70 6.53
CA SER A 69 3.79 -4.00 5.27
C SER A 69 3.58 -2.48 5.33
N GLY A 70 2.86 -1.97 6.33
CA GLY A 70 2.57 -0.56 6.47
C GLY A 70 3.70 0.21 7.17
N ASP A 71 4.04 1.41 6.66
CA ASP A 71 4.97 2.33 7.32
C ASP A 71 4.23 3.61 7.75
N SER A 72 4.48 4.05 8.97
CA SER A 72 3.99 5.34 9.48
C SER A 72 4.38 6.55 8.63
N TYR A 73 5.50 6.48 7.89
CA TYR A 73 5.96 7.50 6.96
C TYR A 73 5.03 7.63 5.75
N THR A 74 4.54 6.52 5.21
CA THR A 74 3.62 6.52 4.05
C THR A 74 2.22 6.98 4.45
N TYR A 75 1.77 6.70 5.68
CA TYR A 75 0.49 7.20 6.21
C TYR A 75 0.39 8.74 6.20
N ASN A 76 1.46 9.43 6.57
CA ASN A 76 1.50 10.90 6.54
C ASN A 76 1.42 11.49 5.11
N ASN A 77 1.67 10.67 4.08
CA ASN A 77 1.69 11.04 2.67
C ASN A 77 0.50 10.49 1.86
N ARG A 78 -0.62 10.13 2.53
CA ARG A 78 -1.90 9.55 2.04
C ARG A 78 -2.62 10.17 0.79
N GLU A 79 -1.95 10.89 -0.11
CA GLU A 79 -2.55 11.29 -1.39
C GLU A 79 -2.58 10.12 -2.41
N ASP A 80 -1.71 9.09 -2.34
CA ASP A 80 -1.61 8.07 -3.43
C ASP A 80 -1.32 6.62 -2.91
N PRO A 81 -2.33 5.75 -2.71
CA PRO A 81 -2.18 4.41 -2.10
C PRO A 81 -1.45 3.35 -2.95
N TYR A 82 -1.13 3.64 -4.22
CA TYR A 82 -0.36 2.76 -5.12
C TYR A 82 0.93 3.43 -5.63
N ALA A 83 1.42 4.45 -4.93
CA ALA A 83 2.64 5.14 -5.32
C ALA A 83 3.89 4.41 -4.82
N ILE A 84 4.84 4.21 -5.73
CA ILE A 84 6.20 3.82 -5.39
C ILE A 84 7.01 5.11 -5.31
N TYR A 85 7.69 5.30 -4.18
CA TYR A 85 8.54 6.46 -3.96
C TYR A 85 10.00 6.03 -3.95
N GLU A 86 10.84 6.81 -4.61
CA GLU A 86 12.29 6.71 -4.50
C GLU A 86 12.81 8.07 -4.06
N ASP A 87 13.09 8.19 -2.76
CA ASP A 87 13.54 9.44 -2.16
C ASP A 87 15.07 9.56 -2.30
N SER A 88 15.53 10.76 -2.67
CA SER A 88 16.94 11.11 -2.73
C SER A 88 17.15 12.46 -2.06
N THR A 89 18.19 12.57 -1.22
CA THR A 89 18.55 13.83 -0.55
C THR A 89 19.87 14.34 -1.13
N GLY A 90 19.94 15.62 -1.44
CA GLY A 90 21.13 16.25 -2.00
C GLY A 90 20.93 17.74 -2.21
N ASN A 91 21.94 18.43 -2.72
CA ASN A 91 21.77 19.83 -3.10
C ASN A 91 21.01 19.94 -4.43
N LEU A 92 20.53 21.16 -4.74
CA LEU A 92 19.73 21.42 -5.94
C LEU A 92 20.42 20.92 -7.23
N LYS A 93 21.73 21.13 -7.37
CA LYS A 93 22.45 20.77 -8.61
C LYS A 93 22.53 19.26 -8.80
N GLU A 94 22.80 18.51 -7.73
CA GLU A 94 22.84 17.04 -7.73
C GLU A 94 21.46 16.46 -8.05
N LEU A 95 20.41 16.97 -7.41
CA LEU A 95 19.04 16.52 -7.64
C LEU A 95 18.58 16.85 -9.07
N MET A 96 18.89 18.03 -9.59
CA MET A 96 18.58 18.40 -10.97
C MET A 96 19.30 17.50 -11.99
N ASN A 97 20.58 17.19 -11.77
CA ASN A 97 21.31 16.25 -12.63
C ASN A 97 20.70 14.83 -12.59
N THR A 98 20.27 14.39 -11.41
CA THR A 98 19.58 13.11 -11.24
C THR A 98 18.28 13.08 -12.03
N ILE A 99 17.47 14.14 -11.94
CA ILE A 99 16.24 14.30 -12.73
C ILE A 99 16.55 14.25 -14.23
N SER A 100 17.52 15.04 -14.71
CA SER A 100 17.89 15.07 -16.13
C SER A 100 18.34 13.69 -16.64
N THR A 101 19.11 12.95 -15.84
CA THR A 101 19.57 11.61 -16.20
C THR A 101 18.42 10.61 -16.27
N LYS A 102 17.49 10.64 -15.30
CA LYS A 102 16.29 9.79 -15.31
C LYS A 102 15.39 10.12 -16.51
N LEU A 103 15.18 11.40 -16.80
CA LEU A 103 14.38 11.83 -17.96
C LEU A 103 15.01 11.45 -19.30
N ALA A 104 16.34 11.50 -19.43
CA ALA A 104 17.02 11.06 -20.65
C ALA A 104 16.76 9.57 -20.94
N LYS A 105 16.89 8.72 -19.92
CA LYS A 105 16.58 7.27 -20.03
C LYS A 105 15.11 7.01 -20.36
N LEU A 106 14.21 7.79 -19.76
CA LEU A 106 12.77 7.67 -20.02
C LEU A 106 12.45 8.02 -21.48
N ASN A 107 13.02 9.08 -22.03
CA ASN A 107 12.78 9.50 -23.41
C ASN A 107 13.25 8.49 -24.46
N GLU A 108 14.21 7.62 -24.13
CA GLU A 108 14.69 6.58 -25.03
C GLU A 108 13.75 5.38 -25.10
N THR A 109 13.03 5.08 -24.01
CA THR A 109 12.31 3.80 -23.85
C THR A 109 10.80 3.97 -23.68
N ASN A 110 10.35 5.16 -23.27
CA ASN A 110 9.00 5.47 -22.77
C ASN A 110 8.52 4.50 -21.68
N ASP A 111 9.43 3.78 -21.00
CA ASP A 111 9.11 2.78 -20.00
C ASP A 111 9.41 3.32 -18.59
N ILE A 112 8.39 3.34 -17.75
CA ILE A 112 8.47 3.87 -16.39
C ILE A 112 9.48 3.11 -15.50
N ARG A 113 9.79 1.85 -15.81
CA ARG A 113 10.77 1.04 -15.05
C ARG A 113 12.18 1.63 -15.10
N THR A 114 12.45 2.50 -16.07
CA THR A 114 13.75 3.18 -16.18
C THR A 114 13.96 4.29 -15.16
N ILE A 115 12.89 4.74 -14.50
CA ILE A 115 12.92 5.86 -13.55
C ILE A 115 12.49 5.47 -12.13
N VAL A 116 11.71 4.40 -11.98
CA VAL A 116 11.19 3.90 -10.71
C VAL A 116 11.37 2.39 -10.63
N ASP A 117 12.15 1.94 -9.66
CA ASP A 117 12.38 0.52 -9.38
C ASP A 117 11.17 -0.10 -8.66
N GLY A 118 10.95 -1.43 -8.81
CA GLY A 118 9.88 -2.16 -8.10
C GLY A 118 8.55 -2.29 -8.87
N ILE A 119 8.51 -1.88 -10.14
CA ILE A 119 7.36 -2.11 -11.02
C ILE A 119 7.56 -3.43 -11.77
N ASN A 120 6.70 -4.42 -11.49
CA ASN A 120 6.81 -5.77 -12.06
C ASN A 120 6.41 -5.84 -13.54
N ASP A 121 5.48 -5.00 -13.99
CA ASP A 121 4.99 -4.98 -15.38
C ASP A 121 5.63 -3.83 -16.17
N SER A 122 5.94 -4.04 -17.45
CA SER A 122 6.30 -2.92 -18.33
C SER A 122 5.11 -1.97 -18.48
N ILE A 123 5.28 -0.71 -18.09
CA ILE A 123 4.27 0.34 -18.30
C ILE A 123 4.87 1.37 -19.25
N THR A 124 4.38 1.36 -20.48
CA THR A 124 4.72 2.38 -21.48
C THR A 124 3.85 3.61 -21.28
N ILE A 125 4.48 4.78 -21.21
CA ILE A 125 3.79 6.06 -21.11
C ILE A 125 3.17 6.39 -22.47
N PRO A 126 1.84 6.66 -22.55
CA PRO A 126 1.19 6.97 -23.81
C PRO A 126 1.44 8.43 -24.24
N ASP A 127 1.17 8.77 -25.50
CA ASP A 127 1.42 10.12 -26.03
C ASP A 127 0.42 11.19 -25.52
N ASN A 128 -0.76 10.78 -25.06
CA ASN A 128 -1.83 11.66 -24.60
C ASN A 128 -1.70 12.02 -23.10
N LEU A 129 -0.71 12.84 -22.79
CA LEU A 129 -0.33 13.18 -21.41
C LEU A 129 -0.86 14.55 -20.99
N ARG A 130 -1.18 14.68 -19.70
CA ARG A 130 -1.36 15.97 -19.03
C ARG A 130 -0.20 16.22 -18.07
N LEU A 131 0.50 17.33 -18.24
CA LEU A 131 1.45 17.84 -17.25
C LEU A 131 0.72 18.80 -16.28
N SER A 132 0.88 18.55 -14.98
CA SER A 132 0.44 19.45 -13.92
C SER A 132 1.64 19.87 -13.08
N VAL A 133 1.78 21.18 -12.89
CA VAL A 133 2.80 21.76 -12.00
C VAL A 133 2.07 22.41 -10.84
N SER A 134 2.51 22.12 -9.61
CA SER A 134 1.91 22.67 -8.40
C SER A 134 2.95 23.00 -7.35
N TYR A 135 2.67 24.05 -6.58
CA TYR A 135 3.43 24.44 -5.40
C TYR A 135 2.50 24.40 -4.19
N LYS A 136 2.94 23.76 -3.11
CA LYS A 136 2.19 23.67 -1.85
C LYS A 136 3.11 23.98 -0.67
N GLN A 137 2.57 24.71 0.31
CA GLN A 137 3.18 24.90 1.62
C GLN A 137 2.27 24.22 2.66
N LYS A 138 2.82 23.31 3.46
CA LYS A 138 2.05 22.59 4.49
C LYS A 138 2.93 22.34 5.72
N GLY A 139 2.56 22.94 6.85
CA GLY A 139 3.41 22.94 8.04
C GLY A 139 4.74 23.62 7.73
N ASP A 140 5.85 22.98 8.09
CA ASP A 140 7.21 23.49 7.87
C ASP A 140 7.85 22.98 6.56
N LEU A 141 7.02 22.52 5.61
CA LEU A 141 7.49 21.93 4.36
C LEU A 141 6.92 22.65 3.14
N GLU A 142 7.83 23.06 2.25
CA GLU A 142 7.52 23.55 0.91
C GLU A 142 7.72 22.44 -0.12
N ARG A 143 6.81 22.33 -1.08
CA ARG A 143 6.83 21.27 -2.10
C ARG A 143 6.49 21.85 -3.47
N LEU A 144 7.42 21.70 -4.42
CA LEU A 144 7.18 21.86 -5.85
C LEU A 144 6.99 20.47 -6.48
N SER A 145 5.92 20.28 -7.25
CA SER A 145 5.60 18.99 -7.86
C SER A 145 5.30 19.15 -9.34
N PHE A 146 5.89 18.26 -10.13
CA PHE A 146 5.59 18.04 -11.54
C PHE A 146 4.94 16.67 -11.66
N LYS A 147 3.70 16.60 -12.17
CA LYS A 147 2.92 15.38 -12.30
C LYS A 147 2.56 15.16 -13.76
N LEU A 148 2.91 13.99 -14.30
CA LEU A 148 2.40 13.51 -15.59
C LEU A 148 1.21 12.59 -15.32
N CYS A 149 0.07 12.88 -15.93
CA CYS A 149 -1.17 12.12 -15.75
C CYS A 149 -1.66 11.61 -17.11
N TRP A 150 -2.07 10.35 -17.15
CA TRP A 150 -2.72 9.73 -18.31
C TRP A 150 -3.89 8.83 -17.84
N PRO A 151 -4.81 8.47 -18.75
CA PRO A 151 -5.91 7.57 -18.40
C PRO A 151 -5.41 6.20 -17.91
N LEU A 152 -6.11 5.62 -16.93
CA LEU A 152 -5.83 4.26 -16.48
C LEU A 152 -6.00 3.26 -17.63
N ARG A 153 -5.09 2.28 -17.73
CA ARG A 153 -5.16 1.19 -18.71
C ARG A 153 -6.47 0.41 -18.56
N ASP A 154 -7.08 0.01 -19.67
CA ASP A 154 -8.41 -0.63 -19.68
C ASP A 154 -8.43 -1.94 -18.88
N ASP A 155 -7.35 -2.72 -18.91
CA ASP A 155 -7.21 -3.98 -18.17
C ASP A 155 -7.29 -3.80 -16.64
N PHE A 156 -7.16 -2.56 -16.15
CA PHE A 156 -7.18 -2.20 -14.74
C PHE A 156 -8.39 -1.34 -14.36
N LYS A 157 -9.25 -0.98 -15.33
CA LYS A 157 -10.52 -0.32 -15.02
C LYS A 157 -11.46 -1.34 -14.41
N ILE A 158 -12.00 -1.04 -13.23
CA ILE A 158 -13.10 -1.82 -12.65
C ILE A 158 -14.31 -1.60 -13.55
N ASN A 159 -14.73 -2.64 -14.28
CA ASN A 159 -15.94 -2.59 -15.09
C ASN A 159 -17.13 -2.42 -14.12
N PRO A 160 -18.06 -1.48 -14.40
CA PRO A 160 -19.18 -1.17 -13.49
C PRO A 160 -20.12 -2.35 -13.25
#